data_AF-A0A3M1IX34-F1
#
_entry.id   AF-A0A3M1IX34-F1
#
_cell.length_a   1.000
_cell.length_b   1.000
_cell.length_c   1.000
_cell.angle_alpha   90.00
_cell.angle_beta   90.00
_cell.angle_gamma   90.00
#
_symmetry.space_group_name_H-M   'P 1'
#
loop_
_entity.id
_entity.type
_entity.pdbx_description
1 polymer ?
#
loop_
_entity_poly.entity_id
_entity_poly.type
_entity_poly.pdbx_seq_one_letter_code
_entity_poly.pdbx_strand_id
1 'polypeptide(L)' 'MTTSPPRPAAPGAAPRVGFVSLGCPKATVDSERILTQLRIEGYAFADSF' A
#
# COMPACT_ATOMS: atom_id res chain seq x y z
N MET A 1 -10.59 4.74 14.25
CA MET A 1 -10.40 3.84 13.09
C MET A 1 -9.27 2.90 13.44
N THR A 2 -9.58 1.62 13.64
CA THR A 2 -8.64 0.62 14.14
C THR A 2 -7.84 0.07 12.95
N THR A 3 -6.58 0.48 12.80
CA THR A 3 -5.71 -0.12 11.77
C THR A 3 -5.08 -1.35 12.40
N SER A 4 -5.42 -2.53 11.88
CA SER A 4 -4.76 -3.77 12.26
C SER A 4 -3.34 -3.73 11.67
N PRO A 5 -2.27 -4.04 12.43
CA PRO A 5 -0.94 -4.09 11.86
C PRO A 5 -0.88 -5.16 10.77
N PRO A 6 -0.21 -4.89 9.62
CA PRO A 6 -0.03 -5.91 8.59
C PRO A 6 0.82 -7.03 9.17
N ARG A 7 0.24 -8.24 9.21
CA ARG A 7 0.95 -9.47 9.62
C ARG A 7 2.17 -9.64 8.70
N PRO A 8 3.39 -9.85 9.25
CA PRO A 8 4.58 -10.00 8.42
C PRO A 8 4.36 -11.15 7.43
N ALA A 9 4.50 -10.84 6.14
CA ALA A 9 4.34 -11.81 5.06
C ALA A 9 5.40 -12.90 5.23
N ALA A 10 4.97 -14.17 5.18
CA ALA A 10 5.84 -15.32 5.27
C ALA A 10 6.96 -15.25 4.21
N PRO A 11 8.18 -15.72 4.52
CA PRO A 11 9.32 -15.67 3.61
C PRO A 11 9.03 -16.55 2.38
N GLY A 12 8.62 -15.91 1.28
CA GLY A 12 8.24 -16.58 0.02
C GLY A 12 7.06 -15.93 -0.71
N ALA A 13 6.29 -15.06 -0.05
CA ALA A 13 5.23 -14.27 -0.69
C ALA A 13 5.72 -12.85 -0.99
N ALA A 14 5.34 -12.29 -2.15
CA ALA A 14 5.60 -10.90 -2.48
C ALA A 14 5.11 -9.99 -1.33
N PRO A 15 5.95 -9.04 -0.85
CA PRO A 15 5.59 -8.17 0.27
C PRO A 15 4.29 -7.43 -0.01
N ARG A 16 3.38 -7.44 0.97
CA ARG A 16 2.06 -6.80 0.86
C ARG A 16 2.11 -5.39 1.41
N VAL A 17 1.71 -4.40 0.61
CA VAL A 17 1.69 -2.97 0.96
C VAL A 17 0.27 -2.48 1.11
N GLY A 18 0.01 -1.76 2.20
CA GLY A 18 -1.24 -1.01 2.44
C GLY A 18 -0.98 0.48 2.28
N PHE A 19 -1.90 1.20 1.65
CA PHE A 19 -1.79 2.64 1.43
C PHE A 19 -2.90 3.38 2.17
N VAL A 20 -2.53 4.35 3.00
CA VAL A 20 -3.48 5.20 3.73
C VAL A 20 -3.15 6.65 3.42
N SER A 21 -4.09 7.37 2.79
CA SER A 21 -3.95 8.81 2.59
C SER A 21 -4.45 9.55 3.83
N LEU A 22 -3.56 10.27 4.51
CA LEU A 22 -3.87 11.04 5.71
C LEU A 22 -4.50 12.42 5.43
N GLY A 23 -5.10 12.60 4.24
CA GLY A 23 -5.95 13.76 3.93
C GLY A 23 -5.22 14.99 3.38
N CYS A 24 -4.24 14.81 2.49
CA CYS A 24 -3.57 15.93 1.82
C CYS A 24 -4.07 16.07 0.37
N PRO A 25 -4.91 17.07 0.03
CA PRO A 25 -5.54 17.19 -1.29
C PRO A 25 -4.55 17.48 -2.44
N LYS A 26 -3.29 17.78 -2.12
CA LYS A 26 -2.22 18.02 -3.10
C LYS A 26 -1.47 16.75 -3.52
N ALA A 27 -1.60 15.66 -2.75
CA ALA A 27 -0.81 14.43 -2.93
C ALA A 27 -1.60 13.30 -3.62
N THR A 28 -2.80 13.57 -4.14
CA THR A 28 -3.63 12.57 -4.80
C THR A 28 -2.91 11.97 -6.01
N VAL A 29 -2.30 12.83 -6.84
CA VAL A 29 -1.54 12.41 -8.03
C VAL A 29 -0.25 11.69 -7.66
N ASP A 30 0.42 12.12 -6.58
CA ASP A 30 1.62 11.44 -6.07
C ASP A 30 1.29 10.04 -5.53
N SER A 31 0.12 9.90 -4.88
CA SER A 31 -0.38 8.62 -4.39
C SER A 31 -0.60 7.62 -5.53
N GLU A 32 -1.21 8.06 -6.64
CA GLU A 32 -1.41 7.22 -7.83
C GLU A 32 -0.09 6.80 -8.49
N ARG A 33 0.91 7.70 -8.52
CA ARG A 33 2.26 7.40 -9.03
C ARG A 33 2.96 6.37 -8.15
N ILE A 34 2.91 6.52 -6.84
CA ILE A 34 3.50 5.59 -5.88
C ILE A 34 2.86 4.19 -6.01
N LEU A 35 1.54 4.12 -6.08
CA LEU A 35 0.83 2.85 -6.26
C LEU A 35 1.17 2.18 -7.61
N THR A 36 1.29 2.96 -8.68
CA THR A 36 1.68 2.43 -9.99
C THR A 36 3.07 1.84 -9.97
N GLN A 37 4.02 2.51 -9.32
CA GLN A 37 5.39 2.06 -9.18
C GLN A 37 5.49 0.75 -8.37
N LEU A 38 4.79 0.68 -7.23
CA LEU A 38 4.74 -0.53 -6.40
C LEU A 38 4.13 -1.72 -7.14
N ARG A 39 3.14 -1.49 -8.00
CA ARG A 39 2.57 -2.55 -8.87
C ARG A 39 3.63 -3.11 -9.84
N ILE A 40 4.40 -2.22 -10.48
CA ILE A 40 5.45 -2.61 -11.45
C ILE A 40 6.57 -3.39 -10.76
N GLU A 41 6.90 -2.99 -9.54
CA GLU A 41 7.90 -3.68 -8.70
C GLU A 41 7.42 -5.05 -8.19
N GLY A 42 6.16 -5.44 -8.48
CA GLY A 42 5.61 -6.74 -8.15
C GLY A 42 5.12 -6.85 -6.71
N TYR A 43 4.88 -5.73 -6.04
CA TYR A 43 4.27 -5.73 -4.71
C TYR A 43 2.78 -6.07 -4.79
N ALA A 44 2.30 -6.81 -3.79
CA ALA A 44 0.88 -7.10 -3.65
C ALA A 44 0.19 -6.02 -2.80
N PHE A 45 -0.99 -5.57 -3.20
CA PHE A 45 -1.76 -4.61 -2.39
C PHE A 45 -2.59 -5.34 -1.33
N ALA A 46 -2.68 -4.75 -0.13
CA ALA A 46 -3.59 -5.19 0.91
C ALA A 46 -5.03 -4.74 0.58
N ASP A 47 -6.01 -5.63 0.79
CA ASP A 47 -7.43 -5.41 0.47
C ASP A 47 -8.18 -4.56 1.53
N SER A 48 -7.46 -3.90 2.43
CA SER A 48 -8.05 -3.31 3.63
C SER A 48 -8.01 -1.78 3.59
N PHE A 49 -9.20 -1.17 3.63
CA PHE A 49 -9.46 0.26 3.82
C PHE A 49 -9.56 0.61 5.31
#